data_AF-A0A1C5NUR1-F1
#
_entry.id   AF-A0A1C5NUR1-F1
#
_cell.length_a   1.000
_cell.length_b   1.000
_cell.length_c   1.000
_cell.angle_alpha   90.00
_cell.angle_beta   90.00
_cell.angle_gamma   90.00
#
_symmetry.space_group_name_H-M   'P 1'
#
loop_
_entity.id
_entity.type
_entity.pdbx_description
1 polymer ?
#
loop_
_entity_poly.entity_id
_entity_poly.type
_entity_poly.pdbx_seq_one_letter_code
_entity_poly.pdbx_strand_id
1 'polypeptide(L)'
;MDQLGELICRVKNGDGESFEKIAERMKCTIEKYVRSSFWEECEDARQEYILALWEAIMKMKYFDNEGQCVLYLNRAVEIRYYELQRRAAKITEHEEMEEDIEGAAKGKSMLLY
;
A
#
# COMPACT_ATOMS: atom_id res chain seq x y z
N MET A 1 -28.85 2.38 0.93
CA MET A 1 -27.38 2.21 1.00
C MET A 1 -26.97 2.48 2.43
N ASP A 2 -26.22 1.57 3.05
CA ASP A 2 -25.70 1.75 4.41
C ASP A 2 -24.72 2.93 4.45
N GLN A 3 -24.77 3.75 5.51
CA GLN A 3 -23.86 4.87 5.65
C GLN A 3 -22.44 4.37 5.95
N LEU A 4 -21.41 5.08 5.48
CA LEU A 4 -20.02 4.65 5.69
C LEU A 4 -19.66 4.49 7.18
N GLY A 5 -20.16 5.36 8.05
CA GLY A 5 -19.95 5.27 9.50
C GLY A 5 -20.53 4.00 10.12
N GLU A 6 -21.69 3.55 9.66
CA GLU A 6 -22.33 2.30 10.12
C GLU A 6 -21.50 1.09 9.72
N LEU A 7 -21.00 1.06 8.48
CA LEU A 7 -20.13 0.01 7.98
C LEU A 7 -18.82 -0.04 8.80
N ILE A 8 -18.20 1.12 9.07
CA ILE A 8 -16.99 1.21 9.92
C ILE A 8 -17.24 0.62 11.31
N CYS A 9 -18.38 0.92 11.91
CA CYS A 9 -18.77 0.38 13.22
C CYS A 9 -18.91 -1.16 13.18
N ARG A 10 -19.59 -1.71 12.14
CA ARG A 10 -19.73 -3.16 11.97
C ARG A 10 -18.38 -3.84 11.78
N VAL A 11 -17.49 -3.28 10.96
CA VAL A 11 -16.14 -3.82 10.75
C VAL A 11 -15.34 -3.86 12.05
N LYS A 12 -15.42 -2.81 12.88
CA LYS A 12 -14.80 -2.79 14.22
C LYS A 12 -15.35 -3.86 15.15
N ASN A 13 -16.59 -4.29 14.96
CA ASN A 13 -17.22 -5.38 15.71
C ASN A 13 -16.95 -6.77 15.10
N GLY A 14 -16.10 -6.88 14.07
CA GLY A 14 -15.67 -8.15 13.48
C GLY A 14 -16.46 -8.57 12.24
N ASP A 15 -17.28 -7.70 11.65
CA ASP A 15 -18.00 -8.00 10.41
C ASP A 15 -17.12 -7.78 9.17
N GLY A 16 -16.62 -8.89 8.61
CA GLY A 16 -15.80 -8.89 7.39
C GLY A 16 -16.58 -8.49 6.12
N GLU A 17 -17.89 -8.76 6.05
CA GLU A 17 -18.69 -8.43 4.85
C GLU A 17 -18.85 -6.91 4.71
N SER A 18 -18.97 -6.21 5.84
CA SER A 18 -18.96 -4.74 5.85
C SER A 18 -17.62 -4.17 5.38
N PHE A 19 -16.51 -4.87 5.60
CA PHE A 19 -15.19 -4.42 5.13
C PHE A 19 -15.09 -4.56 3.61
N GLU A 20 -15.54 -5.67 3.04
CA GLU A 20 -15.59 -5.86 1.59
C GLU A 20 -16.40 -4.76 0.89
N LYS A 21 -17.52 -4.34 1.49
CA LYS A 21 -18.33 -3.21 0.98
C LYS A 21 -17.56 -1.89 1.01
N ILE A 22 -16.75 -1.64 2.04
CA ILE A 22 -15.89 -0.44 2.10
C ILE A 22 -14.76 -0.55 1.08
N ALA A 23 -14.12 -1.71 0.95
CA ALA A 23 -13.06 -1.95 -0.01
C ALA A 23 -13.54 -1.73 -1.45
N GLU A 24 -14.74 -2.22 -1.80
CA GLU A 24 -15.34 -1.98 -3.12
C GLU A 24 -15.63 -0.49 -3.36
N ARG A 25 -16.07 0.26 -2.33
CA ARG A 25 -16.22 1.74 -2.44
C ARG A 25 -14.89 2.45 -2.67
N MET A 26 -13.80 1.91 -2.12
CA MET A 26 -12.44 2.49 -2.23
C MET A 26 -11.64 1.95 -3.43
N LYS A 27 -12.22 1.01 -4.19
CA LYS A 27 -11.55 0.32 -5.30
C LYS A 27 -10.95 1.26 -6.33
N CYS A 28 -11.67 2.31 -6.74
CA CYS A 28 -11.15 3.28 -7.70
C CYS A 28 -9.85 3.95 -7.22
N THR A 29 -9.74 4.25 -5.93
CA THR A 29 -8.53 4.82 -5.33
C THR A 29 -7.40 3.78 -5.28
N ILE A 30 -7.71 2.55 -4.87
CA ILE A 30 -6.74 1.45 -4.80
C ILE A 30 -6.18 1.19 -6.20
N GLU A 31 -7.03 0.98 -7.20
CA GLU A 31 -6.62 0.72 -8.59
C GLU A 31 -5.83 1.88 -9.20
N LYS A 32 -6.16 3.13 -8.86
CA LYS A 32 -5.38 4.29 -9.26
C LYS A 32 -3.93 4.17 -8.79
N TYR A 33 -3.71 3.79 -7.53
CA TYR A 33 -2.36 3.66 -6.98
C TYR A 33 -1.66 2.38 -7.42
N VAL A 34 -2.36 1.26 -7.59
CA VAL A 34 -1.81 0.03 -8.19
C VAL A 34 -1.28 0.33 -9.59
N ARG A 35 -2.07 1.00 -10.45
CA ARG A 35 -1.63 1.37 -11.81
C ARG A 35 -0.48 2.37 -11.84
N SER A 36 -0.37 3.21 -10.82
CA SER A 36 0.73 4.19 -10.69
C SER A 36 1.97 3.59 -10.04
N SER A 37 1.87 2.35 -9.57
CA SER A 37 2.95 1.59 -8.95
C SER A 37 3.59 0.78 -10.07
N PHE A 38 4.78 1.17 -10.52
CA PHE A 38 5.55 0.55 -11.61
C PHE A 38 6.12 -0.84 -11.23
N TRP A 39 5.39 -1.63 -10.46
CA TRP A 39 5.88 -2.92 -9.95
C TRP A 39 5.36 -4.07 -10.79
N GLU A 40 6.22 -5.05 -11.05
CA GLU A 40 5.83 -6.32 -11.67
C GLU A 40 4.83 -7.11 -10.80
N GLU A 41 4.85 -6.89 -9.47
CA GLU A 41 3.97 -7.54 -8.48
C GLU A 41 2.80 -6.63 -8.07
N CYS A 42 1.94 -6.29 -9.05
CA CYS A 42 0.76 -5.43 -8.82
C CYS A 42 -0.22 -5.99 -7.78
N GLU A 43 -0.27 -7.31 -7.58
CA GLU A 43 -1.17 -7.96 -6.63
C GLU A 43 -0.72 -7.78 -5.17
N ASP A 44 0.59 -7.78 -4.93
CA ASP A 44 1.15 -7.56 -3.59
C ASP A 44 0.93 -6.11 -3.14
N ALA A 45 1.13 -5.15 -4.06
CA ALA A 45 0.82 -3.74 -3.81
C ALA A 45 -0.68 -3.54 -3.51
N ARG A 46 -1.57 -4.23 -4.24
CA ARG A 46 -3.01 -4.20 -3.99
C ARG A 46 -3.34 -4.70 -2.58
N GLN A 47 -2.78 -5.84 -2.16
CA GLN A 47 -2.99 -6.39 -0.82
C GLN A 47 -2.51 -5.44 0.27
N GLU A 48 -1.34 -4.80 0.10
CA GLU A 48 -0.83 -3.79 1.02
C GLU A 48 -1.79 -2.59 1.18
N TYR A 49 -2.43 -2.14 0.10
CA TYR A 49 -3.44 -1.08 0.18
C TYR A 49 -4.71 -1.51 0.91
N ILE A 50 -5.17 -2.75 0.69
CA ILE A 50 -6.31 -3.32 1.41
C ILE A 50 -5.98 -3.43 2.91
N LEU A 51 -4.77 -3.87 3.26
CA LEU A 51 -4.31 -3.93 4.65
C LEU A 51 -4.23 -2.54 5.29
N ALA A 52 -3.69 -1.54 4.59
CA ALA A 52 -3.66 -0.17 5.07
C ALA A 52 -5.07 0.39 5.31
N LEU A 53 -6.03 0.05 4.45
CA LEU A 53 -7.44 0.41 4.63
C LEU A 53 -8.02 -0.23 5.89
N TRP A 54 -7.80 -1.52 6.10
CA TRP A 54 -8.23 -2.24 7.31
C TRP A 54 -7.67 -1.59 8.58
N GLU A 55 -6.36 -1.36 8.62
CA GLU A 55 -5.71 -0.72 9.77
C GLU A 55 -6.27 0.69 10.04
N ALA A 56 -6.51 1.46 8.99
CA ALA A 56 -7.05 2.81 9.10
C ALA A 56 -8.45 2.78 9.74
N ILE A 57 -9.32 1.86 9.31
CA ILE A 57 -10.65 1.65 9.91
C ILE A 57 -10.49 1.29 11.39
N MET A 58 -9.62 0.33 11.74
CA MET A 58 -9.40 -0.06 13.13
C MET A 58 -8.91 1.10 14.01
N LYS A 59 -7.99 1.92 13.50
CA LYS A 59 -7.41 3.08 14.21
C LYS A 59 -8.37 4.29 14.30
N MET A 60 -9.36 4.38 13.42
CA MET A 60 -10.28 5.51 13.35
C MET A 60 -11.14 5.62 14.63
N LYS A 61 -11.18 6.82 15.24
CA LYS A 61 -11.91 7.07 16.49
C LYS A 61 -13.29 7.71 16.29
N TYR A 62 -13.40 8.56 15.26
CA TYR A 62 -14.60 9.34 14.98
C TYR A 62 -15.00 9.09 13.53
N PHE A 63 -16.28 8.80 13.29
CA PHE A 63 -16.80 8.47 11.96
C PHE A 63 -18.22 8.99 11.73
N ASP A 64 -18.55 10.12 12.37
CA ASP A 64 -19.87 10.75 12.31
C ASP A 64 -20.09 11.50 10.98
N ASN A 65 -19.00 11.98 10.37
CA ASN A 65 -19.04 12.69 9.08
C ASN A 65 -18.48 11.79 7.96
N GLU A 66 -19.36 11.43 7.02
CA GLU A 66 -19.02 10.54 5.91
C GLU A 66 -17.89 11.10 5.02
N GLY A 67 -17.90 12.40 4.71
CA GLY A 67 -16.85 13.03 3.92
C GLY A 67 -15.47 12.96 4.58
N GLN A 68 -15.41 13.16 5.90
CA GLN A 68 -14.17 13.01 6.66
C GLN A 68 -13.69 11.55 6.70
N CYS A 69 -14.61 10.59 6.80
CA CYS A 69 -14.26 9.16 6.73
C CYS A 69 -13.64 8.81 5.39
N VAL A 70 -14.27 9.24 4.29
CA VAL A 70 -13.75 9.02 2.93
C VAL A 70 -12.37 9.65 2.77
N LEU A 71 -12.17 10.89 3.22
CA LEU A 71 -10.88 11.56 3.15
C LEU A 71 -9.80 10.81 3.93
N TYR A 72 -10.13 10.37 5.15
CA TYR A 72 -9.21 9.64 6.01
C TYR A 72 -8.77 8.30 5.39
N LEU A 73 -9.72 7.54 4.84
CA LEU A 73 -9.43 6.27 4.19
C LEU A 73 -8.60 6.45 2.92
N ASN A 74 -8.91 7.46 2.10
CA ASN A 74 -8.10 7.80 0.93
C ASN A 74 -6.67 8.15 1.33
N ARG A 75 -6.51 8.93 2.40
CA ARG A 75 -5.20 9.33 2.89
C ARG A 75 -4.39 8.15 3.41
N ALA A 76 -5.03 7.16 4.02
CA ALA A 76 -4.35 5.95 4.48
C ALA A 76 -3.75 5.14 3.31
N VAL A 77 -4.52 4.95 2.23
CA VAL A 77 -4.04 4.28 1.01
C VAL A 77 -2.89 5.07 0.37
N GLU A 78 -3.03 6.39 0.27
CA GLU A 78 -2.00 7.27 -0.29
C GLU A 78 -0.69 7.22 0.51
N ILE A 79 -0.75 7.22 1.84
CA ILE A 79 0.44 7.11 2.69
C ILE A 79 1.15 5.78 2.44
N ARG A 80 0.40 4.66 2.38
CA ARG A 80 0.98 3.34 2.11
C ARG A 80 1.62 3.28 0.72
N TYR A 81 1.01 3.91 -0.29
CA TYR A 81 1.62 4.06 -1.62
C TYR A 81 3.00 4.71 -1.54
N TYR A 82 3.14 5.88 -0.91
CA TYR A 82 4.44 6.55 -0.80
C TYR A 82 5.45 5.79 0.06
N GLU A 83 5.00 5.04 1.06
CA GLU A 83 5.89 4.14 1.84
C GLU A 83 6.48 3.04 0.97
N LEU A 84 5.65 2.38 0.15
CA LEU A 84 6.12 1.34 -0.76
C LEU A 84 7.06 1.90 -1.82
N GLN A 85 6.75 3.06 -2.43
CA GLN A 85 7.63 3.71 -3.39
C GLN A 85 9.00 4.06 -2.79
N ARG A 86 9.04 4.52 -1.54
CA ARG A 86 10.31 4.79 -0.83
C ARG A 86 11.09 3.52 -0.50
N ARG A 87 10.40 2.39 -0.24
CA ARG A 87 11.05 1.10 -0.03
C ARG A 87 11.63 0.56 -1.35
N ALA A 88 10.91 0.71 -2.45
CA ALA A 88 11.38 0.41 -3.81
C ALA A 88 12.72 1.05 -4.09
N ALA A 89 12.75 2.38 -3.99
CA ALA A 89 13.93 3.16 -4.37
C ALA A 89 15.16 2.73 -3.58
N LYS A 90 14.99 2.43 -2.28
CA LYS A 90 16.08 1.93 -1.45
C LYS A 90 16.58 0.54 -1.84
N ILE A 91 15.68 -0.35 -2.23
CA ILE A 91 16.06 -1.70 -2.65
C ILE A 91 16.87 -1.61 -3.94
N THR A 92 16.38 -0.85 -4.93
CA THR A 92 17.10 -0.63 -6.20
C THR A 92 18.47 0.02 -5.98
N GLU A 93 18.56 1.05 -5.12
CA GLU A 93 19.85 1.66 -4.74
C GLU A 93 20.82 0.64 -4.11
N HIS A 94 20.33 -0.30 -3.32
CA HIS A 94 21.14 -1.36 -2.71
C HIS A 94 21.58 -2.41 -3.73
N GLU A 95 20.69 -2.84 -4.63
CA GLU A 95 20.98 -3.82 -5.69
C GLU A 95 22.01 -3.29 -6.68
N GLU A 96 21.88 -2.02 -7.11
CA GLU A 96 22.85 -1.36 -8.00
C GLU A 96 24.26 -1.33 -7.37
N MET A 97 24.35 -1.06 -6.05
CA MET A 97 25.63 -1.10 -5.34
C MET A 97 26.23 -2.51 -5.25
N GLU A 98 25.41 -3.56 -5.08
CA GLU A 98 25.89 -4.94 -5.02
C GLU A 98 26.38 -5.45 -6.37
N GLU A 99 25.68 -5.11 -7.46
CA GLU A 99 26.12 -5.42 -8.83
C GLU A 99 27.44 -4.73 -9.18
N ASP A 100 27.61 -3.46 -8.77
CA ASP A 100 28.86 -2.72 -8.96
C ASP A 100 30.04 -3.36 -8.20
N ILE A 101 29.81 -3.84 -6.97
CA ILE A 101 30.82 -4.54 -6.17
C ILE A 101 31.18 -5.89 -6.82
N GLU A 102 30.19 -6.66 -7.27
CA GLU A 102 30.43 -7.96 -7.91
C GLU A 102 31.12 -7.80 -9.28
N GLY A 103 30.74 -6.79 -10.06
CA GLY A 103 31.40 -6.39 -11.29
C GLY A 103 32.87 -5.98 -11.06
N ALA A 104 33.13 -5.17 -10.04
CA ALA A 104 34.49 -4.77 -9.66
C ALA A 104 35.33 -5.96 -9.14
N ALA A 105 34.73 -6.92 -8.43
CA ALA A 105 35.41 -8.13 -7.98
C ALA A 105 35.77 -9.07 -9.15
N LYS A 106 34.85 -9.25 -10.11
CA LYS A 106 35.10 -10.02 -11.34
C LYS A 106 36.15 -9.36 -12.24
N GLY A 107 36.12 -8.04 -12.37
CA GLY A 107 37.11 -7.27 -13.13
C GLY A 107 38.54 -7.36 -12.57
N LYS A 108 38.69 -7.38 -11.23
CA LYS A 108 40.00 -7.56 -10.57
C LYS A 108 40.53 -9.00 -10.68
N SER A 109 39.65 -10.00 -10.68
CA SER A 109 40.02 -11.42 -10.87
C SER A 109 40.58 -11.70 -12.27
N MET A 110 40.12 -10.97 -13.29
CA MET A 110 40.54 -11.15 -14.68
C MET A 110 41.91 -10.50 -15.01
N LEU A 111 42.40 -9.59 -14.17
CA LEU A 111 43.69 -8.90 -14.33
C LEU A 111 44.87 -9.62 -13.65
N LEU A 112 44.63 -10.80 -13.06
CA LEU A 112 45.65 -11.59 -12.33
C LEU A 112 46.25 -12.76 -13.14
N TYR A 113 46.10 -12.77 -14.46
CA TYR A 113 46.74 -13.75 -15.36
C TYR A 113 47.70 -13.08 -16.34
#